data_AF-A0A1H3Q0U4-F1
#
_entry.id   AF-A0A1H3Q0U4-F1
#
_cell.length_a   1.000
_cell.length_b   1.000
_cell.length_c   1.000
_cell.angle_alpha   90.00
_cell.angle_beta   90.00
_cell.angle_gamma   90.00
#
_symmetry.space_group_name_H-M   'P 1'
#
loop_
_entity.id
_entity.type
_entity.pdbx_description
1 polymer ?
#
loop_
_entity_poly.entity_id
_entity_poly.type
_entity_poly.pdbx_seq_one_letter_code
_entity_poly.pdbx_strand_id
1 'polypeptide(L)'
;MTHIAVPKTYKLFIGGAFPRSESGRTYEVATPKGVFLANAAKASRKDARDAVVAARGAVSGWAGATAYNRGQVLYRVAEVLEGRRAQFEDEIVRQEGVSASAARAQVDEAIDRWVWYAGWTDKFTQVVGNANPVAGPYFNLTVPEPTGVVAIVAPQDSSLLGLVSAVAPALVSGNAVVVVASETFPLSSITLAEVLATSDLPKGVVNVLTGSPAEIAPWLASHADVNALDLVGAGALDWIDLEIAAADTLKRVYPPENGPDAAAPALSRITAFTETKTVWHTKALI
;
A
#
# COMPACT_ATOMS: atom_id res chain seq x y z
N MET A 1 -42.06 10.24 2.79
CA MET A 1 -41.75 8.80 2.73
C MET A 1 -40.56 8.54 3.64
N THR A 2 -40.68 7.64 4.61
CA THR A 2 -39.56 7.24 5.48
C THR A 2 -38.71 6.20 4.75
N HIS A 3 -37.53 6.61 4.29
CA HIS A 3 -36.57 5.73 3.65
C HIS A 3 -36.02 4.71 4.67
N ILE A 4 -35.95 3.43 4.30
CA ILE A 4 -35.40 2.36 5.15
C ILE A 4 -33.87 2.37 5.03
N ALA A 5 -33.17 2.43 6.17
CA ALA A 5 -31.71 2.32 6.17
C ALA A 5 -31.28 0.90 5.79
N VAL A 6 -30.36 0.78 4.83
CA VAL A 6 -29.75 -0.49 4.41
C VAL A 6 -28.26 -0.44 4.74
N PRO A 7 -27.83 -1.02 5.89
CA PRO A 7 -26.44 -0.92 6.32
C PRO A 7 -25.52 -1.79 5.44
N LYS A 8 -24.40 -1.21 4.98
CA LYS A 8 -23.38 -1.92 4.18
C LYS A 8 -22.48 -2.73 5.12
N THR A 9 -22.16 -3.96 4.72
CA THR A 9 -21.08 -4.75 5.30
C THR A 9 -19.97 -4.86 4.28
N TYR A 10 -18.89 -4.14 4.51
CA TYR A 10 -17.73 -4.11 3.66
C TYR A 10 -16.89 -5.37 3.80
N LYS A 11 -16.20 -5.71 2.71
CA LYS A 11 -15.42 -6.93 2.54
C LYS A 11 -13.93 -6.57 2.47
N LEU A 12 -13.08 -7.59 2.51
CA LEU A 12 -11.64 -7.44 2.24
C LEU A 12 -11.42 -7.23 0.73
N PHE A 13 -10.20 -6.87 0.33
CA PHE A 13 -9.79 -6.88 -1.07
C PHE A 13 -8.55 -7.75 -1.24
N ILE A 14 -8.72 -8.91 -1.87
CA ILE A 14 -7.66 -9.92 -2.00
C ILE A 14 -7.70 -10.47 -3.42
N GLY A 15 -6.56 -10.47 -4.11
CA GLY A 15 -6.45 -11.05 -5.45
C GLY A 15 -7.38 -10.40 -6.49
N GLY A 16 -7.68 -9.11 -6.34
CA GLY A 16 -8.61 -8.39 -7.21
C GLY A 16 -10.08 -8.75 -7.02
N ALA A 17 -10.44 -9.39 -5.90
CA ALA A 17 -11.81 -9.73 -5.53
C ALA A 17 -12.16 -9.21 -4.14
N PHE A 18 -13.45 -9.20 -3.82
CA PHE A 18 -13.98 -8.78 -2.53
C PHE A 18 -14.54 -9.97 -1.72
N PRO A 19 -13.68 -10.80 -1.08
CA PRO A 19 -14.13 -11.90 -0.24
C PRO A 19 -14.56 -11.40 1.16
N ARG A 20 -15.46 -12.16 1.80
CA ARG A 20 -15.66 -12.04 3.25
C ARG A 20 -14.40 -12.55 3.95
N SER A 21 -14.11 -12.06 5.16
CA SER A 21 -13.08 -12.69 5.99
C SER A 21 -13.41 -14.17 6.17
N GLU A 22 -12.39 -15.01 6.09
CA GLU A 22 -12.54 -16.44 6.34
C GLU A 22 -13.10 -16.73 7.74
N SER A 23 -12.76 -15.91 8.74
CA SER A 23 -13.30 -16.05 10.10
C SER A 23 -14.77 -15.67 10.23
N GLY A 24 -15.34 -15.00 9.23
CA GLY A 24 -16.68 -14.42 9.28
C GLY A 24 -16.82 -13.22 10.24
N ARG A 25 -15.75 -12.85 10.96
CA ARG A 25 -15.78 -11.74 11.93
C ARG A 25 -15.97 -10.41 11.20
N THR A 26 -16.74 -9.54 11.84
CA THR A 26 -16.91 -8.14 11.45
C THR A 26 -16.78 -7.26 12.69
N TYR A 27 -16.55 -5.98 12.48
CA TYR A 27 -16.59 -4.96 13.53
C TYR A 27 -17.39 -3.75 13.06
N GLU A 28 -17.99 -3.06 14.02
CA GLU A 28 -18.75 -1.84 13.75
C GLU A 28 -17.81 -0.68 13.48
N VAL A 29 -18.14 0.07 12.45
CA VAL A 29 -17.50 1.34 12.12
C VAL A 29 -18.48 2.45 12.50
N ALA A 30 -18.01 3.40 13.31
CA ALA A 30 -18.84 4.48 13.83
C ALA A 30 -18.20 5.84 13.57
N THR A 31 -19.00 6.90 13.63
CA THR A 31 -18.50 8.28 13.71
C THR A 31 -17.76 8.52 15.02
N PRO A 32 -16.99 9.61 15.18
CA PRO A 32 -16.36 9.98 16.45
C PRO A 32 -17.36 10.17 17.61
N LYS A 33 -18.65 10.37 17.29
CA LYS A 33 -19.75 10.48 18.27
C LYS A 33 -20.40 9.13 18.60
N GLY A 34 -19.87 8.01 18.11
CA GLY A 34 -20.39 6.66 18.32
C GLY A 34 -21.62 6.31 17.47
N VAL A 35 -21.94 7.13 16.46
CA VAL A 35 -23.07 6.81 15.55
C VAL A 35 -22.63 5.76 14.53
N PHE A 36 -23.34 4.65 14.46
CA PHE A 36 -23.09 3.57 13.51
C PHE A 36 -23.07 4.06 12.05
N LEU A 37 -22.06 3.64 11.29
CA LEU A 37 -21.89 3.93 9.87
C LEU A 37 -22.04 2.67 9.01
N ALA A 38 -21.30 1.62 9.33
CA ALA A 38 -21.24 0.38 8.55
C ALA A 38 -20.59 -0.75 9.37
N ASN A 39 -20.58 -1.96 8.82
CA ASN A 39 -19.72 -3.04 9.30
C ASN A 39 -18.53 -3.23 8.37
N ALA A 40 -17.36 -3.51 8.91
CA ALA A 40 -16.17 -3.91 8.15
C ALA A 40 -15.76 -5.34 8.51
N ALA A 41 -15.23 -6.10 7.55
CA ALA A 41 -14.68 -7.41 7.80
C ALA A 41 -13.47 -7.31 8.74
N LYS A 42 -13.36 -8.20 9.73
CA LYS A 42 -12.19 -8.28 10.61
C LYS A 42 -11.31 -9.42 10.12
N ALA A 43 -10.27 -9.10 9.35
CA ALA A 43 -9.39 -10.08 8.74
C ALA A 43 -8.78 -11.04 9.78
N SER A 44 -8.60 -12.29 9.38
CA SER A 44 -7.96 -13.34 10.15
C SER A 44 -6.51 -13.55 9.70
N ARG A 45 -5.76 -14.36 10.46
CA ARG A 45 -4.46 -14.88 10.02
C ARG A 45 -4.54 -15.54 8.64
N LYS A 46 -5.62 -16.28 8.37
CA LYS A 46 -5.78 -16.98 7.09
C LYS A 46 -6.01 -15.97 5.95
N ASP A 47 -6.77 -14.91 6.17
CA ASP A 47 -6.93 -13.84 5.17
C ASP A 47 -5.58 -13.17 4.85
N ALA A 48 -4.74 -12.93 5.87
CA ALA A 48 -3.41 -12.38 5.68
C ALA A 48 -2.51 -13.29 4.83
N ARG A 49 -2.52 -14.60 5.10
CA ARG A 49 -1.81 -15.59 4.29
C ARG A 49 -2.34 -15.63 2.85
N ASP A 50 -3.66 -15.65 2.67
CA ASP A 50 -4.28 -15.71 1.34
C ASP A 50 -3.97 -14.43 0.54
N ALA A 51 -3.85 -13.27 1.20
CA ALA A 51 -3.37 -12.02 0.61
C ALA A 51 -1.89 -12.07 0.21
N VAL A 52 -1.02 -12.67 1.04
CA VAL A 52 0.40 -12.87 0.69
C VAL A 52 0.55 -13.80 -0.51
N VAL A 53 -0.23 -14.88 -0.57
CA VAL A 53 -0.24 -15.79 -1.74
C VAL A 53 -0.66 -15.06 -3.01
N ALA A 54 -1.70 -14.24 -2.94
CA ALA A 54 -2.14 -13.42 -4.07
C ALA A 54 -1.06 -12.40 -4.50
N ALA A 55 -0.45 -11.71 -3.53
CA ALA A 55 0.65 -10.78 -3.79
C ALA A 55 1.84 -11.47 -4.44
N ARG A 56 2.30 -12.59 -3.89
CA ARG A 56 3.41 -13.38 -4.42
C ARG A 56 3.17 -13.82 -5.87
N GLY A 57 1.95 -14.26 -6.18
CA GLY A 57 1.56 -14.63 -7.54
C GLY A 57 1.58 -13.45 -8.53
N ALA A 58 1.40 -12.22 -8.05
CA ALA A 58 1.37 -11.02 -8.88
C ALA A 58 2.75 -10.39 -9.12
N VAL A 59 3.72 -10.58 -8.20
CA VAL A 59 5.04 -9.90 -8.23
C VAL A 59 5.72 -10.06 -9.59
N SER A 60 5.84 -11.28 -10.12
CA SER A 60 6.58 -11.51 -11.37
C SER A 60 5.98 -10.75 -12.56
N GLY A 61 4.65 -10.72 -12.67
CA GLY A 61 3.98 -9.99 -13.75
C GLY A 61 4.09 -8.48 -13.58
N TRP A 62 3.96 -7.97 -12.35
CA TRP A 62 4.01 -6.54 -12.08
C TRP A 62 5.43 -5.95 -12.15
N ALA A 63 6.42 -6.64 -11.61
CA ALA A 63 7.83 -6.29 -11.74
C ALA A 63 8.31 -6.36 -13.20
N GLY A 64 7.78 -7.33 -13.97
CA GLY A 64 8.08 -7.48 -15.40
C GLY A 64 7.35 -6.49 -16.32
N ALA A 65 6.33 -5.78 -15.83
CA ALA A 65 5.68 -4.71 -16.59
C ALA A 65 6.67 -3.58 -16.87
N THR A 66 6.52 -2.90 -18.02
CA THR A 66 7.34 -1.73 -18.31
C THR A 66 7.03 -0.62 -17.30
N ALA A 67 8.03 0.22 -17.01
CA ALA A 67 7.85 1.39 -16.15
C ALA A 67 6.68 2.27 -16.62
N TYR A 68 6.57 2.49 -17.94
CA TYR A 68 5.46 3.20 -18.56
C TYR A 68 4.10 2.58 -18.22
N ASN A 69 3.95 1.26 -18.37
CA ASN A 69 2.69 0.58 -18.08
C ASN A 69 2.32 0.69 -16.60
N ARG A 70 3.30 0.58 -15.69
CA ARG A 70 3.05 0.83 -14.26
C ARG A 70 2.56 2.25 -14.02
N GLY A 71 3.20 3.25 -14.65
CA GLY A 71 2.79 4.64 -14.59
C GLY A 71 1.36 4.86 -15.08
N GLN A 72 0.98 4.27 -16.22
CA GLN A 72 -0.39 4.37 -16.75
C GLN A 72 -1.45 3.83 -15.78
N VAL A 73 -1.18 2.67 -15.15
CA VAL A 73 -2.07 2.10 -14.13
C VAL A 73 -2.20 3.05 -12.92
N LEU A 74 -1.10 3.62 -12.43
CA LEU A 74 -1.15 4.54 -11.29
C LEU A 74 -1.86 5.86 -11.64
N TYR A 75 -1.69 6.39 -12.86
CA TYR A 75 -2.50 7.52 -13.34
C TYR A 75 -3.99 7.15 -13.41
N ARG A 76 -4.31 5.93 -13.87
CA ARG A 76 -5.69 5.45 -13.93
C ARG A 76 -6.33 5.33 -12.55
N VAL A 77 -5.55 5.00 -11.51
CA VAL A 77 -6.02 5.05 -10.12
C VAL A 77 -6.41 6.48 -9.73
N ALA A 78 -5.58 7.47 -10.04
CA ALA A 78 -5.87 8.88 -9.77
C ALA A 78 -7.16 9.35 -10.48
N GLU A 79 -7.33 9.02 -11.77
CA GLU A 79 -8.53 9.36 -12.55
C GLU A 79 -9.82 8.80 -11.96
N VAL A 80 -9.80 7.52 -11.57
CA VAL A 80 -10.98 6.84 -11.02
C VAL A 80 -11.27 7.34 -9.60
N LEU A 81 -10.24 7.67 -8.81
CA LEU A 81 -10.39 8.31 -7.51
C LEU A 81 -11.04 9.70 -7.65
N GLU A 82 -10.54 10.53 -8.57
CA GLU A 82 -11.07 11.87 -8.87
C GLU A 82 -12.56 11.80 -9.22
N GLY A 83 -12.96 10.84 -10.07
CA GLY A 83 -14.37 10.62 -10.41
C GLY A 83 -15.28 10.24 -9.22
N ARG A 84 -14.69 9.77 -8.11
CA ARG A 84 -15.39 9.38 -6.86
C ARG A 84 -15.11 10.32 -5.69
N ARG A 85 -14.46 11.47 -5.92
CA ARG A 85 -14.08 12.46 -4.91
C ARG A 85 -15.15 12.75 -3.86
N ALA A 86 -16.38 13.03 -4.28
CA ALA A 86 -17.46 13.37 -3.36
C ALA A 86 -17.78 12.26 -2.34
N GLN A 87 -17.59 10.99 -2.72
CA GLN A 87 -17.77 9.86 -1.81
C GLN A 87 -16.65 9.82 -0.76
N PHE A 88 -15.39 10.00 -1.18
CA PHE A 88 -14.26 10.05 -0.27
C PHE A 88 -14.36 11.23 0.71
N GLU A 89 -14.77 12.41 0.23
CA GLU A 89 -15.01 13.57 1.10
C GLU A 89 -16.06 13.26 2.19
N ASP A 90 -17.18 12.61 1.85
CA ASP A 90 -18.21 12.20 2.82
C ASP A 90 -17.67 11.16 3.83
N GLU A 91 -16.97 10.15 3.34
CA GLU A 91 -16.39 9.09 4.17
C GLU A 91 -15.39 9.67 5.19
N ILE A 92 -14.48 10.55 4.75
CA ILE A 92 -13.51 11.24 5.61
C ILE A 92 -14.22 12.10 6.67
N VAL A 93 -15.17 12.96 6.26
CA VAL A 93 -15.91 13.81 7.21
C VAL A 93 -16.62 12.98 8.27
N ARG A 94 -17.27 11.88 7.87
CA ARG A 94 -18.07 11.05 8.79
C ARG A 94 -17.20 10.21 9.73
N GLN A 95 -16.07 9.68 9.25
CA GLN A 95 -15.20 8.83 10.05
C GLN A 95 -14.23 9.62 10.92
N GLU A 96 -13.56 10.62 10.36
CA GLU A 96 -12.53 11.40 11.07
C GLU A 96 -13.15 12.57 11.85
N GLY A 97 -14.35 13.02 11.48
CA GLY A 97 -15.01 14.17 12.12
C GLY A 97 -14.40 15.52 11.78
N VAL A 98 -13.61 15.59 10.69
CA VAL A 98 -12.97 16.81 10.20
C VAL A 98 -13.94 17.69 9.43
N SER A 99 -13.56 18.94 9.15
CA SER A 99 -14.37 19.83 8.31
C SER A 99 -14.40 19.36 6.87
N ALA A 100 -15.45 19.73 6.12
CA ALA A 100 -15.53 19.44 4.68
C ALA A 100 -14.35 20.03 3.89
N SER A 101 -13.82 21.19 4.33
CA SER A 101 -12.61 21.78 3.72
C SER A 101 -11.36 20.94 3.97
N ALA A 102 -11.18 20.39 5.17
CA ALA A 102 -10.06 19.51 5.48
C ALA A 102 -10.17 18.16 4.75
N ALA A 103 -11.37 17.59 4.67
CA ALA A 103 -11.61 16.37 3.90
C ALA A 103 -11.29 16.57 2.41
N ARG A 104 -11.72 17.69 1.82
CA ARG A 104 -11.40 18.05 0.43
C ARG A 104 -9.89 18.14 0.20
N ALA A 105 -9.17 18.83 1.10
CA ALA A 105 -7.72 18.94 1.02
C ALA A 105 -7.02 17.58 1.10
N GLN A 106 -7.50 16.67 1.96
CA GLN A 106 -6.96 15.30 2.02
C GLN A 106 -7.21 14.51 0.72
N VAL A 107 -8.38 14.66 0.10
CA VAL A 107 -8.68 14.00 -1.19
C VAL A 107 -7.84 14.58 -2.32
N ASP A 108 -7.71 15.92 -2.38
CA ASP A 108 -6.82 16.60 -3.33
C ASP A 108 -5.40 16.05 -3.23
N GLU A 109 -4.86 16.03 -2.01
CA GLU A 109 -3.49 15.56 -1.78
C GLU A 109 -3.33 14.06 -2.09
N ALA A 110 -4.33 13.22 -1.79
CA ALA A 110 -4.29 11.80 -2.12
C ALA A 110 -4.25 11.56 -3.65
N ILE A 111 -4.96 12.37 -4.43
CA ILE A 111 -4.98 12.28 -5.90
C ILE A 111 -3.64 12.77 -6.46
N ASP A 112 -3.15 13.91 -5.97
CA ASP A 112 -1.84 14.44 -6.32
C ASP A 112 -0.73 13.44 -5.97
N ARG A 113 -0.88 12.69 -4.88
CA ARG A 113 0.08 11.65 -4.47
C ARG A 113 0.15 10.52 -5.48
N TRP A 114 -0.98 10.06 -6.01
CA TRP A 114 -1.00 9.06 -7.08
C TRP A 114 -0.34 9.60 -8.35
N VAL A 115 -0.69 10.82 -8.76
CA VAL A 115 -0.10 11.51 -9.94
C VAL A 115 1.41 11.65 -9.79
N TRP A 116 1.88 12.04 -8.61
CA TRP A 116 3.29 12.23 -8.31
C TRP A 116 4.06 10.91 -8.40
N TYR A 117 3.60 9.85 -7.72
CA TYR A 117 4.25 8.54 -7.77
C TYR A 117 4.16 7.88 -9.15
N ALA A 118 3.05 8.04 -9.88
CA ALA A 118 2.92 7.60 -11.27
C ALA A 118 4.03 8.19 -12.14
N GLY A 119 4.30 9.50 -11.96
CA GLY A 119 5.37 10.22 -12.65
C GLY A 119 6.78 9.72 -12.34
N TRP A 120 6.99 8.97 -11.25
CA TRP A 120 8.30 8.44 -10.87
C TRP A 120 8.63 7.07 -11.44
N THR A 121 7.64 6.33 -11.94
CA THR A 121 7.78 4.92 -12.38
C THR A 121 8.92 4.69 -13.38
N ASP A 122 9.17 5.65 -14.27
CA ASP A 122 10.20 5.62 -15.31
C ASP A 122 11.40 6.55 -15.06
N LYS A 123 11.43 7.26 -13.92
CA LYS A 123 12.46 8.27 -13.59
C LYS A 123 13.33 7.89 -12.41
N PHE A 124 12.78 7.16 -11.42
CA PHE A 124 13.52 6.93 -10.17
C PHE A 124 14.82 6.13 -10.40
N THR A 125 14.82 5.18 -11.34
CA THR A 125 16.00 4.39 -11.72
C THR A 125 17.15 5.26 -12.24
N GLN A 126 16.86 6.36 -12.92
CA GLN A 126 17.87 7.30 -13.41
C GLN A 126 18.52 8.10 -12.27
N VAL A 127 17.78 8.32 -11.18
CA VAL A 127 18.26 9.08 -10.02
C VAL A 127 19.09 8.21 -9.08
N VAL A 128 18.70 6.94 -8.89
CA VAL A 128 19.30 6.08 -7.86
C VAL A 128 20.15 4.94 -8.42
N GLY A 129 20.01 4.62 -9.71
CA GLY A 129 20.90 3.71 -10.43
C GLY A 129 22.19 4.42 -10.87
N ASN A 130 23.24 3.66 -11.16
CA ASN A 130 24.55 4.22 -11.50
C ASN A 130 25.31 3.36 -12.53
N ALA A 131 26.06 4.02 -13.41
CA ALA A 131 27.16 3.40 -14.12
C ALA A 131 28.43 3.53 -13.26
N ASN A 132 28.99 2.41 -12.85
CA ASN A 132 30.08 2.38 -11.87
C ASN A 132 31.44 2.33 -12.58
N PRO A 133 32.35 3.28 -12.29
CA PRO A 133 33.70 3.24 -12.85
C PRO A 133 34.48 2.05 -12.25
N VAL A 134 35.11 1.26 -13.11
CA VAL A 134 35.91 0.09 -12.71
C VAL A 134 37.21 0.03 -13.49
N ALA A 135 38.27 -0.45 -12.82
CA ALA A 135 39.59 -0.63 -13.41
C ALA A 135 39.67 -1.94 -14.21
N GLY A 136 38.86 -2.07 -15.27
CA GLY A 136 38.83 -3.24 -16.14
C GLY A 136 37.93 -3.04 -17.35
N PRO A 137 37.98 -3.95 -18.34
CA PRO A 137 37.18 -3.85 -19.56
C PRO A 137 35.73 -4.32 -19.31
N TYR A 138 35.03 -3.66 -18.38
CA TYR A 138 33.66 -3.99 -18.01
C TYR A 138 32.77 -2.74 -18.00
N PHE A 139 31.54 -2.90 -18.50
CA PHE A 139 30.42 -2.07 -18.10
C PHE A 139 29.89 -2.62 -16.78
N ASN A 140 29.92 -1.79 -15.75
CA ASN A 140 29.36 -2.11 -14.45
C ASN A 140 28.17 -1.19 -14.20
N LEU A 141 26.97 -1.76 -14.06
CA LEU A 141 25.71 -1.03 -13.94
C LEU A 141 24.98 -1.48 -12.69
N THR A 142 24.68 -0.53 -11.80
CA THR A 142 23.84 -0.72 -10.62
C THR A 142 22.43 -0.23 -10.94
N VAL A 143 21.44 -1.09 -10.77
CA VAL A 143 20.02 -0.79 -11.00
C VAL A 143 19.19 -1.21 -9.78
N PRO A 144 18.23 -0.39 -9.33
CA PRO A 144 17.28 -0.81 -8.31
C PRO A 144 16.23 -1.78 -8.91
N GLU A 145 15.99 -2.90 -8.23
CA GLU A 145 14.93 -3.87 -8.55
C GLU A 145 13.94 -3.95 -7.37
N PRO A 146 12.64 -4.22 -7.58
CA PRO A 146 11.70 -4.35 -6.47
C PRO A 146 12.09 -5.49 -5.52
N THR A 147 11.87 -5.30 -4.22
CA THR A 147 12.15 -6.34 -3.21
C THR A 147 11.17 -7.53 -3.28
N GLY A 148 9.94 -7.30 -3.75
CA GLY A 148 8.93 -8.33 -4.01
C GLY A 148 7.58 -8.02 -3.36
N VAL A 149 7.23 -8.74 -2.29
CA VAL A 149 6.00 -8.50 -1.51
C VAL A 149 6.32 -7.59 -0.33
N VAL A 150 5.62 -6.46 -0.24
CA VAL A 150 5.73 -5.50 0.87
C VAL A 150 4.46 -5.58 1.72
N ALA A 151 4.61 -5.89 3.00
CA ALA A 151 3.51 -5.81 3.95
C ALA A 151 3.52 -4.44 4.64
N ILE A 152 2.36 -3.78 4.70
CA ILE A 152 2.25 -2.40 5.16
C ILE A 152 1.24 -2.32 6.30
N VAL A 153 1.59 -1.65 7.39
CA VAL A 153 0.61 -1.15 8.36
C VAL A 153 0.36 0.31 8.03
N ALA A 154 -0.81 0.61 7.47
CA ALA A 154 -1.16 1.99 7.10
C ALA A 154 -1.31 2.88 8.35
N PRO A 155 -1.11 4.20 8.24
CA PRO A 155 -1.38 5.14 9.32
C PRO A 155 -2.78 4.92 9.92
N GLN A 156 -2.86 4.80 11.24
CA GLN A 156 -4.13 4.48 11.93
C GLN A 156 -4.98 5.73 12.20
N ASP A 157 -4.43 6.91 11.96
CA ASP A 157 -5.01 8.24 12.17
C ASP A 157 -5.46 8.93 10.86
N SER A 158 -5.27 8.30 9.69
CA SER A 158 -5.70 8.80 8.38
C SER A 158 -6.48 7.75 7.61
N SER A 159 -7.64 8.11 7.05
CA SER A 159 -8.51 7.16 6.33
C SER A 159 -8.09 6.91 4.87
N LEU A 160 -7.59 7.94 4.18
CA LEU A 160 -7.25 7.90 2.74
C LEU A 160 -5.80 8.30 2.45
N LEU A 161 -5.42 9.53 2.80
CA LEU A 161 -4.13 10.09 2.40
C LEU A 161 -2.96 9.26 2.92
N GLY A 162 -2.99 8.86 4.20
CA GLY A 162 -1.96 8.01 4.79
C GLY A 162 -1.85 6.65 4.11
N LEU A 163 -3.00 6.02 3.77
CA LEU A 163 -3.04 4.76 3.04
C LEU A 163 -2.39 4.89 1.65
N VAL A 164 -2.82 5.88 0.87
CA VAL A 164 -2.28 6.13 -0.48
C VAL A 164 -0.77 6.38 -0.42
N SER A 165 -0.35 7.21 0.55
CA SER A 165 1.04 7.59 0.77
C SER A 165 1.94 6.42 1.14
N ALA A 166 1.40 5.42 1.84
CA ALA A 166 2.11 4.20 2.16
C ALA A 166 2.16 3.21 0.98
N VAL A 167 1.04 3.02 0.28
CA VAL A 167 0.90 1.99 -0.77
C VAL A 167 1.58 2.40 -2.07
N ALA A 168 1.34 3.62 -2.56
CA ALA A 168 1.81 4.09 -3.86
C ALA A 168 3.33 3.91 -4.11
N PRO A 169 4.26 4.27 -3.18
CA PRO A 169 5.70 4.17 -3.44
C PRO A 169 6.17 2.75 -3.77
N ALA A 170 5.65 1.74 -3.08
CA ALA A 170 6.05 0.35 -3.30
C ALA A 170 5.66 -0.13 -4.71
N LEU A 171 4.52 0.35 -5.23
CA LEU A 171 4.04 -0.02 -6.57
C LEU A 171 4.92 0.55 -7.68
N VAL A 172 5.57 1.70 -7.46
CA VAL A 172 6.40 2.40 -8.46
C VAL A 172 7.51 1.51 -9.00
N SER A 173 8.23 0.83 -8.10
CA SER A 173 9.34 -0.05 -8.45
C SER A 173 8.90 -1.45 -8.89
N GLY A 174 7.62 -1.79 -8.77
CA GLY A 174 7.08 -3.09 -9.18
C GLY A 174 6.85 -4.09 -8.03
N ASN A 175 6.79 -3.64 -6.78
CA ASN A 175 6.39 -4.51 -5.67
C ASN A 175 4.88 -4.79 -5.68
N ALA A 176 4.48 -5.94 -5.13
CA ALA A 176 3.10 -6.19 -4.72
C ALA A 176 2.93 -5.86 -3.23
N VAL A 177 1.74 -5.44 -2.83
CA VAL A 177 1.44 -4.91 -1.50
C VAL A 177 0.34 -5.72 -0.81
N VAL A 178 0.56 -6.02 0.47
CA VAL A 178 -0.48 -6.43 1.41
C VAL A 178 -0.55 -5.36 2.50
N VAL A 179 -1.64 -4.58 2.54
CA VAL A 179 -1.79 -3.49 3.49
C VAL A 179 -2.88 -3.80 4.51
N VAL A 180 -2.55 -3.62 5.79
CA VAL A 180 -3.52 -3.53 6.88
C VAL A 180 -3.95 -2.07 6.98
N ALA A 181 -5.20 -1.80 6.62
CA ALA A 181 -5.81 -0.48 6.64
C ALA A 181 -5.96 0.06 8.07
N SER A 182 -6.36 1.33 8.21
CA SER A 182 -6.77 1.88 9.51
C SER A 182 -7.91 1.06 10.09
N GLU A 183 -7.73 0.49 11.29
CA GLU A 183 -8.81 -0.18 12.02
C GLU A 183 -9.91 0.84 12.35
N THR A 184 -9.52 2.06 12.71
CA THR A 184 -10.40 3.16 13.11
C THR A 184 -11.18 3.75 11.93
N PHE A 185 -10.52 3.94 10.78
CA PHE A 185 -11.07 4.66 9.63
C PHE A 185 -11.06 3.86 8.31
N PRO A 186 -11.70 2.68 8.24
CA PRO A 186 -11.51 1.76 7.12
C PRO A 186 -12.31 2.09 5.84
N LEU A 187 -13.33 2.96 5.85
CA LEU A 187 -14.27 3.07 4.72
C LEU A 187 -13.60 3.59 3.47
N SER A 188 -12.83 4.68 3.58
CA SER A 188 -12.03 5.22 2.47
C SER A 188 -11.04 4.18 1.94
N SER A 189 -10.47 3.33 2.79
CA SER A 189 -9.57 2.25 2.37
C SER A 189 -10.27 1.20 1.50
N ILE A 190 -11.50 0.84 1.87
CA ILE A 190 -12.29 -0.15 1.11
C ILE A 190 -12.83 0.47 -0.18
N THR A 191 -13.25 1.73 -0.15
CA THR A 191 -13.65 2.47 -1.36
C THR A 191 -12.47 2.61 -2.32
N LEU A 192 -11.25 2.85 -1.82
CA LEU A 192 -10.04 2.83 -2.63
C LEU A 192 -9.79 1.44 -3.24
N ALA A 193 -10.09 0.34 -2.54
CA ALA A 193 -9.99 -0.99 -3.13
C ALA A 193 -10.93 -1.19 -4.33
N GLU A 194 -12.13 -0.61 -4.31
CA GLU A 194 -13.04 -0.58 -5.47
C GLU A 194 -12.46 0.27 -6.61
N VAL A 195 -11.81 1.40 -6.31
CA VAL A 195 -11.05 2.19 -7.30
C VAL A 195 -9.96 1.31 -7.94
N LEU A 196 -9.08 0.71 -7.14
CA LEU A 196 -7.99 -0.16 -7.61
C LEU A 196 -8.50 -1.30 -8.50
N ALA A 197 -9.62 -1.93 -8.15
CA ALA A 197 -10.24 -3.00 -8.93
C ALA A 197 -10.74 -2.56 -10.32
N THR A 198 -10.96 -1.26 -10.52
CA THR A 198 -11.48 -0.67 -11.77
C THR A 198 -10.46 0.21 -12.49
N SER A 199 -9.20 0.19 -12.05
CA SER A 199 -8.09 0.97 -12.61
C SER A 199 -7.06 0.13 -13.35
N ASP A 200 -7.45 -1.02 -13.89
CA ASP A 200 -6.60 -1.97 -14.62
C ASP A 200 -5.39 -2.49 -13.81
N LEU A 201 -5.45 -2.37 -12.48
CA LEU A 201 -4.44 -2.92 -11.59
C LEU A 201 -4.48 -4.47 -11.68
N PRO A 202 -3.36 -5.14 -11.97
CA PRO A 202 -3.34 -6.59 -12.01
C PRO A 202 -3.74 -7.20 -10.67
N LYS A 203 -4.50 -8.30 -10.74
CA LYS A 203 -5.00 -9.01 -9.55
C LYS A 203 -3.86 -9.38 -8.62
N GLY A 204 -3.99 -9.04 -7.34
CA GLY A 204 -3.01 -9.35 -6.30
C GLY A 204 -1.90 -8.32 -6.15
N VAL A 205 -1.76 -7.33 -7.04
CA VAL A 205 -0.73 -6.27 -6.88
C VAL A 205 -0.98 -5.43 -5.63
N VAL A 206 -2.23 -5.14 -5.30
CA VAL A 206 -2.61 -4.57 -4.00
C VAL A 206 -3.67 -5.47 -3.37
N ASN A 207 -3.49 -5.75 -2.08
CA ASN A 207 -4.44 -6.48 -1.25
C ASN A 207 -4.68 -5.66 0.02
N VAL A 208 -5.94 -5.37 0.34
CA VAL A 208 -6.34 -4.54 1.48
C VAL A 208 -7.06 -5.39 2.51
N LEU A 209 -6.50 -5.40 3.72
CA LEU A 209 -7.05 -6.08 4.88
C LEU A 209 -7.57 -5.02 5.87
N THR A 210 -8.78 -5.22 6.37
CA THR A 210 -9.37 -4.43 7.47
C THR A 210 -9.39 -5.25 8.76
N GLY A 211 -9.35 -4.60 9.91
CA GLY A 211 -9.27 -5.24 11.22
C GLY A 211 -8.02 -4.85 11.97
N SER A 212 -7.66 -5.61 13.02
CA SER A 212 -6.65 -5.18 13.98
C SER A 212 -5.22 -5.38 13.47
N PRO A 213 -4.40 -4.31 13.37
CA PRO A 213 -2.97 -4.42 13.08
C PRO A 213 -2.25 -5.29 14.11
N ALA A 214 -2.63 -5.23 15.39
CA ALA A 214 -2.03 -6.05 16.43
C ALA A 214 -2.28 -7.56 16.21
N GLU A 215 -3.42 -7.94 15.64
CA GLU A 215 -3.71 -9.35 15.31
C GLU A 215 -3.01 -9.81 14.02
N ILE A 216 -2.82 -8.92 13.04
CA ILE A 216 -2.42 -9.27 11.67
C ILE A 216 -0.91 -9.07 11.43
N ALA A 217 -0.34 -7.96 11.92
CA ALA A 217 1.05 -7.58 11.65
C ALA A 217 2.08 -8.63 12.10
N PRO A 218 1.96 -9.32 13.26
CA PRO A 218 2.90 -10.36 13.65
C PRO A 218 2.98 -11.53 12.65
N TRP A 219 1.86 -11.86 12.00
CA TRP A 219 1.81 -12.88 10.97
C TRP A 219 2.48 -12.44 9.68
N LEU A 220 2.29 -11.19 9.28
CA LEU A 220 2.96 -10.63 8.11
C LEU A 220 4.47 -10.50 8.35
N ALA A 221 4.87 -10.09 9.56
CA ALA A 221 6.25 -9.95 9.98
C ALA A 221 7.02 -11.28 9.95
N SER A 222 6.40 -12.39 10.33
CA SER A 222 7.03 -13.71 10.33
C SER A 222 6.87 -14.49 9.01
N HIS A 223 6.11 -14.00 8.03
CA HIS A 223 5.83 -14.75 6.80
C HIS A 223 7.04 -14.75 5.85
N ALA A 224 7.50 -15.94 5.44
CA ALA A 224 8.67 -16.12 4.58
C ALA A 224 8.49 -15.63 3.12
N ASP A 225 7.27 -15.32 2.72
CA ASP A 225 6.94 -14.80 1.39
C ASP A 225 6.74 -13.28 1.42
N VAL A 226 7.02 -12.61 2.54
CA VAL A 226 7.05 -11.15 2.66
C VAL A 226 8.51 -10.71 2.65
N ASN A 227 8.86 -9.82 1.72
CA ASN A 227 10.24 -9.35 1.52
C ASN A 227 10.57 -8.07 2.30
N ALA A 228 9.54 -7.27 2.63
CA ALA A 228 9.72 -6.08 3.44
C ALA A 228 8.47 -5.75 4.26
N LEU A 229 8.68 -5.08 5.40
CA LEU A 229 7.67 -4.46 6.22
C LEU A 229 7.78 -2.94 6.13
N ASP A 230 6.65 -2.29 5.93
CA ASP A 230 6.47 -0.86 6.13
C ASP A 230 5.61 -0.64 7.38
N LEU A 231 6.25 -0.21 8.46
CA LEU A 231 5.63 -0.05 9.77
C LEU A 231 5.16 1.39 10.01
N VAL A 232 4.97 2.17 8.94
CA VAL A 232 4.65 3.61 9.02
C VAL A 232 3.51 3.92 10.00
N GLY A 233 2.44 3.13 10.02
CA GLY A 233 1.32 3.28 10.96
C GLY A 233 1.35 2.40 12.20
N ALA A 234 2.46 1.71 12.48
CA ALA A 234 2.59 0.76 13.58
C ALA A 234 3.10 1.39 14.89
N GLY A 235 3.16 2.72 15.00
CA GLY A 235 3.74 3.41 16.17
C GLY A 235 3.06 3.09 17.51
N ALA A 236 1.80 2.68 17.49
CA ALA A 236 1.05 2.24 18.67
C ALA A 236 1.15 0.73 18.97
N LEU A 237 1.81 -0.05 18.09
CA LEU A 237 2.08 -1.47 18.30
C LEU A 237 3.44 -1.66 18.99
N ASP A 238 3.68 -2.88 19.49
CA ASP A 238 5.04 -3.33 19.81
C ASP A 238 5.79 -3.64 18.51
N TRP A 239 6.17 -2.58 17.79
CA TRP A 239 6.77 -2.70 16.47
C TRP A 239 8.21 -3.25 16.53
N ILE A 240 8.86 -3.22 17.70
CA ILE A 240 10.16 -3.86 17.92
C ILE A 240 9.99 -5.38 17.85
N ASP A 241 8.93 -5.95 18.42
CA ASP A 241 8.63 -7.38 18.28
C ASP A 241 8.37 -7.75 16.81
N LEU A 242 7.78 -6.85 16.02
CA LEU A 242 7.61 -7.05 14.57
C LEU A 242 8.97 -7.07 13.85
N GLU A 243 9.91 -6.22 14.24
CA GLU A 243 11.28 -6.21 13.71
C GLU A 243 12.04 -7.48 14.09
N ILE A 244 11.90 -7.96 15.33
CA ILE A 244 12.47 -9.23 15.79
C ILE A 244 11.91 -10.40 14.95
N ALA A 245 10.59 -10.46 14.76
CA ALA A 245 9.96 -11.48 13.93
C ALA A 245 10.37 -11.37 12.45
N ALA A 246 10.63 -10.16 11.96
CA ALA A 246 11.13 -9.92 10.61
C ALA A 246 12.52 -10.54 10.38
N ALA A 247 13.37 -10.53 11.42
CA ALA A 247 14.74 -11.02 11.38
C ALA A 247 14.86 -12.53 11.06
N ASP A 248 13.85 -13.35 11.40
CA ASP A 248 13.84 -14.79 11.10
C ASP A 248 14.00 -15.11 9.61
N THR A 249 13.64 -14.16 8.73
CA THR A 249 13.83 -14.30 7.27
C THR A 249 14.64 -13.14 6.68
N LEU A 250 15.31 -12.35 7.54
CA LEU A 250 16.13 -11.20 7.16
C LEU A 250 15.42 -10.21 6.23
N LYS A 251 14.09 -10.08 6.37
CA LYS A 251 13.29 -9.17 5.55
C LYS A 251 13.54 -7.73 5.98
N ARG A 252 13.41 -6.80 5.05
CA ARG A 252 13.63 -5.37 5.34
C ARG A 252 12.52 -4.83 6.22
N VAL A 253 12.87 -3.92 7.13
CA VAL A 253 11.91 -3.22 7.98
C VAL A 253 12.12 -1.73 7.81
N TYR A 254 11.06 -1.04 7.43
CA TYR A 254 11.01 0.42 7.42
C TYR A 254 10.22 0.86 8.66
N PRO A 255 10.85 1.59 9.61
CA PRO A 255 10.28 1.84 10.94
C PRO A 255 9.07 2.78 10.89
N PRO A 256 8.30 2.89 11.99
CA PRO A 256 7.21 3.85 12.09
C PRO A 256 7.66 5.29 11.86
N GLU A 257 6.80 6.07 11.21
CA GLU A 257 6.95 7.52 11.12
C GLU A 257 5.85 8.18 11.96
N ASN A 258 6.15 9.32 12.59
CA ASN A 258 5.22 10.02 13.46
C ASN A 258 4.90 11.41 12.90
N GLY A 259 3.70 11.88 13.21
CA GLY A 259 3.29 13.25 12.92
C GLY A 259 2.51 13.41 11.62
N PRO A 260 2.10 14.64 11.29
CA PRO A 260 1.19 14.93 10.18
C PRO A 260 1.78 14.59 8.81
N ASP A 261 3.11 14.52 8.71
CA ASP A 261 3.85 14.24 7.47
C ASP A 261 4.26 12.77 7.34
N ALA A 262 3.69 11.85 8.13
CA ALA A 262 3.97 10.43 8.01
C ALA A 262 3.67 9.93 6.57
N ALA A 263 4.61 9.19 6.00
CA ALA A 263 4.63 8.77 4.60
C ALA A 263 4.63 9.94 3.58
N ALA A 264 5.14 11.13 3.93
CA ALA A 264 5.32 12.23 2.97
C ALA A 264 5.97 11.78 1.65
N PRO A 265 5.63 12.41 0.51
CA PRO A 265 6.09 11.95 -0.80
C PRO A 265 7.60 12.13 -0.90
N ALA A 266 8.31 11.03 -1.04
CA ALA A 266 9.77 11.04 -1.09
C ALA A 266 10.30 9.88 -1.94
N LEU A 267 11.42 10.12 -2.63
CA LEU A 267 12.12 9.06 -3.35
C LEU A 267 12.62 7.95 -2.43
N SER A 268 12.99 8.30 -1.19
CA SER A 268 13.41 7.35 -0.16
C SER A 268 12.34 6.29 0.14
N ARG A 269 11.06 6.64 0.01
CA ARG A 269 9.95 5.70 0.21
C ARG A 269 9.83 4.69 -0.92
N ILE A 270 10.25 5.04 -2.15
CA ILE A 270 10.36 4.08 -3.26
C ILE A 270 11.57 3.16 -3.01
N THR A 271 12.74 3.73 -2.70
CA THR A 271 13.98 2.97 -2.55
C THR A 271 14.06 2.12 -1.28
N ALA A 272 13.26 2.45 -0.27
CA ALA A 272 13.04 1.64 0.93
C ALA A 272 12.57 0.21 0.60
N PHE A 273 12.04 -0.03 -0.59
CA PHE A 273 11.54 -1.32 -1.05
C PHE A 273 12.16 -1.78 -2.38
N THR A 274 13.42 -1.39 -2.63
CA THR A 274 14.20 -1.85 -3.79
C THR A 274 15.55 -2.45 -3.41
N GLU A 275 15.91 -3.60 -3.98
CA GLU A 275 17.25 -4.15 -3.90
C GLU A 275 18.17 -3.54 -4.95
N THR A 276 19.47 -3.50 -4.64
CA THR A 276 20.48 -3.05 -5.59
C THR A 276 21.07 -4.26 -6.33
N LYS A 277 20.93 -4.28 -7.66
CA LYS A 277 21.57 -5.28 -8.49
C LYS A 277 22.66 -4.65 -9.35
N THR A 278 23.86 -5.19 -9.23
CA THR A 278 25.00 -4.78 -10.04
C THR A 278 25.30 -5.81 -11.12
N VAL A 279 25.16 -5.41 -12.38
CA VAL A 279 25.47 -6.26 -13.54
C VAL A 279 26.82 -5.85 -14.12
N TRP A 280 27.68 -6.85 -14.31
CA TRP A 280 28.96 -6.70 -14.98
C TRP A 280 28.87 -7.31 -16.38
N HIS A 281 29.14 -6.50 -17.40
CA HIS A 281 29.21 -6.95 -18.78
C HIS A 281 30.56 -6.62 -19.38
N THR A 282 31.17 -7.53 -20.13
CA THR A 282 32.44 -7.27 -20.80
C THR A 282 32.26 -6.13 -21.81
N LYS A 283 33.16 -5.15 -21.78
CA LYS A 283 33.28 -4.13 -22.80
C LYS A 283 34.32 -4.61 -23.81
N ALA A 284 33.95 -4.72 -25.09
CA ALA A 284 34.92 -5.02 -26.14
C ALA A 284 36.03 -3.96 -26.11
N LEU A 285 37.29 -4.42 -26.07
CA LEU A 285 38.45 -3.56 -26.25
C LEU A 285 38.43 -3.08 -27.70
N ILE A 286 38.26 -1.77 -27.92
CA ILE A 286 38.69 -1.12 -29.15
C ILE A 286 40.18 -0.84 -28.98
#